data_AF-A0A9P7XEW6-F1
#
_entry.id   AF-A0A9P7XEW6-F1
#
_cell.length_a   1.000
_cell.length_b   1.000
_cell.length_c   1.000
_cell.angle_alpha   90.00
_cell.angle_beta   90.00
_cell.angle_gamma   90.00
#
_symmetry.space_group_name_H-M   'P 1'
#
loop_
_entity.id
_entity.type
_entity.pdbx_description
1 polymer ?
#
loop_
_entity_poly.entity_id
_entity_poly.type
_entity_poly.pdbx_seq_one_letter_code
_entity_poly.pdbx_strand_id
1 'polypeptide(L)'
;MSSATTIHSLDTMTRKDLIDLTCQGTNVSRSDVEGVWATIAALLMASSSGRSVGLGFLPSAQALITSDASRRQLSAETRTFLATLANAAHDAGTALYCSSILGGPGSESDQFSDCAIYLGEPSTNIDAKTSLGKESIVQWAVEVVGLGTSSAPKVVSAGGEAASGPSPISLQTVPALQREKAEASISKLERLLSQLEDVAEFRVHGADTGEPNLHFMLGKGVGGWQGLVGASVWSDD
;
A
#
# COMPACT_ATOMS: atom_id res chain seq x y z
N MET A 1 -42.27 -5.12 10.50
CA MET A 1 -41.33 -5.86 11.38
C MET A 1 -40.01 -5.14 11.29
N SER A 2 -39.59 -4.48 12.37
CA SER A 2 -38.35 -3.70 12.42
C SER A 2 -37.23 -4.64 12.87
N SER A 3 -36.24 -4.90 12.01
CA SER A 3 -35.02 -5.61 12.40
C SER A 3 -34.17 -4.65 13.23
N ALA A 4 -34.01 -4.96 14.51
CA ALA A 4 -33.09 -4.26 15.39
C ALA A 4 -31.65 -4.60 14.97
N THR A 5 -30.88 -3.60 14.55
CA THR A 5 -29.45 -3.74 14.28
C THR A 5 -28.71 -3.77 15.61
N THR A 6 -28.29 -4.96 16.04
CA THR A 6 -27.42 -5.13 17.21
C THR A 6 -26.04 -4.56 16.90
N ILE A 7 -25.67 -3.46 17.56
CA ILE A 7 -24.32 -2.91 17.49
C ILE A 7 -23.45 -3.76 18.43
N HIS A 8 -22.65 -4.66 17.87
CA HIS A 8 -21.66 -5.42 18.62
C HIS A 8 -20.48 -4.52 18.98
N SER A 9 -20.02 -4.61 20.24
CA SER A 9 -18.79 -3.95 20.67
C SER A 9 -17.58 -4.62 19.99
N LEU A 10 -16.82 -3.86 19.20
CA LEU A 10 -15.64 -4.32 18.47
C LEU A 10 -14.58 -4.95 19.40
N ASP A 11 -14.54 -4.55 20.67
CA ASP A 11 -13.58 -5.03 21.67
C ASP A 11 -13.75 -6.51 22.05
N THR A 12 -14.84 -7.15 21.62
CA THR A 12 -15.16 -8.56 21.95
C THR A 12 -15.17 -9.49 20.75
N MET A 13 -14.95 -8.96 19.54
CA MET A 13 -15.01 -9.77 18.33
C MET A 13 -13.74 -10.61 18.16
N THR A 14 -13.93 -11.91 17.91
CA THR A 14 -12.81 -12.78 17.54
C THR A 14 -12.41 -12.55 16.08
N ARG A 15 -11.21 -13.01 15.69
CA ARG A 15 -10.77 -13.01 14.27
C ARG A 15 -11.81 -13.64 13.34
N LYS A 16 -12.41 -14.75 13.78
CA LYS A 16 -13.44 -15.47 13.03
C LYS A 16 -14.67 -14.58 12.82
N ASP A 17 -15.11 -13.88 13.86
CA ASP A 17 -16.29 -13.01 13.77
C ASP A 17 -16.06 -11.85 12.79
N LEU A 18 -14.84 -11.31 12.74
CA LEU A 18 -14.47 -10.25 11.81
C LEU A 18 -14.37 -10.74 10.36
N ILE A 19 -13.81 -11.93 10.12
CA ILE A 19 -13.81 -12.57 8.80
C ILE A 19 -15.25 -12.79 8.33
N ASP A 20 -16.10 -13.36 9.19
CA ASP A 20 -17.48 -13.66 8.87
C ASP A 20 -18.29 -12.39 8.60
N LEU A 21 -18.07 -11.33 9.39
CA LEU A 21 -18.69 -10.02 9.16
C LEU A 21 -18.24 -9.40 7.82
N THR A 22 -16.96 -9.54 7.48
CA THR A 22 -16.39 -9.00 6.23
C THR A 22 -16.94 -9.76 5.01
N CYS A 23 -17.04 -11.09 5.10
CA CYS A 23 -17.67 -11.93 4.08
C CYS A 23 -19.16 -11.61 3.90
N GLN A 24 -19.87 -11.25 4.98
CA GLN A 24 -21.29 -10.87 4.90
C GLN A 24 -21.51 -9.46 4.32
N GLY A 25 -20.57 -8.54 4.55
CA GLY A 25 -20.64 -7.16 4.06
C GLY A 25 -20.08 -6.96 2.65
N THR A 26 -19.44 -7.97 2.06
CA THR A 26 -18.74 -7.88 0.77
C THR A 26 -19.05 -9.10 -0.11
N ASN A 27 -18.81 -9.01 -1.42
CA ASN A 27 -18.90 -10.15 -2.34
C ASN A 27 -17.55 -10.89 -2.49
N VAL A 28 -16.70 -10.82 -1.48
CA VAL A 28 -15.33 -11.37 -1.50
C VAL A 28 -15.34 -12.80 -0.95
N SER A 29 -14.51 -13.69 -1.51
CA SER A 29 -14.45 -15.07 -1.03
C SER A 29 -13.84 -15.13 0.38
N ARG A 30 -14.26 -16.10 1.20
CA ARG A 30 -13.70 -16.28 2.55
C ARG A 30 -12.18 -16.47 2.52
N SER A 31 -11.67 -17.17 1.51
CA SER A 31 -10.23 -17.39 1.33
C SER A 31 -9.47 -16.08 1.17
N ASP A 32 -9.98 -15.15 0.37
CA ASP A 32 -9.33 -13.84 0.16
C ASP A 32 -9.37 -12.99 1.43
N VAL A 33 -10.51 -13.01 2.15
CA VAL A 33 -10.65 -12.33 3.45
C VAL A 33 -9.67 -12.90 4.48
N GLU A 34 -9.52 -14.23 4.52
CA GLU A 34 -8.55 -14.91 5.38
C GLU A 34 -7.11 -14.56 5.03
N GLY A 35 -6.78 -14.47 3.74
CA GLY A 35 -5.48 -14.03 3.24
C GLY A 35 -5.15 -12.61 3.66
N VAL A 36 -6.08 -11.67 3.46
CA VAL A 36 -5.95 -10.29 3.93
C VAL A 36 -5.75 -10.22 5.44
N TRP A 37 -6.51 -11.00 6.22
CA TRP A 37 -6.35 -11.06 7.68
C TRP A 37 -5.02 -11.67 8.11
N ALA A 38 -4.50 -12.66 7.38
CA ALA A 38 -3.19 -13.23 7.63
C ALA A 38 -2.09 -12.19 7.37
N THR A 39 -2.19 -11.43 6.29
CA THR A 39 -1.27 -10.33 5.98
C THR A 39 -1.34 -9.23 7.05
N ILE A 40 -2.54 -8.80 7.44
CA ILE A 40 -2.71 -7.82 8.53
C ILE A 40 -2.12 -8.35 9.84
N ALA A 41 -2.39 -9.61 10.19
CA ALA A 41 -1.83 -10.23 11.38
C ALA A 41 -0.30 -10.30 11.31
N ALA A 42 0.30 -10.59 10.15
CA ALA A 42 1.74 -10.58 9.95
C ALA A 42 2.32 -9.16 10.13
N LEU A 43 1.68 -8.14 9.56
CA LEU A 43 2.06 -6.74 9.73
C LEU A 43 1.93 -6.28 11.20
N LEU A 44 0.89 -6.72 11.91
CA LEU A 44 0.66 -6.41 13.32
C LEU A 44 1.61 -7.18 14.25
N MET A 45 1.94 -8.43 13.94
CA MET A 45 2.92 -9.22 14.68
C MET A 45 4.33 -8.62 14.52
N ALA A 46 4.69 -8.13 13.33
CA ALA A 46 5.91 -7.35 13.12
C ALA A 46 5.94 -6.06 13.96
N SER A 47 4.76 -5.50 14.28
CA SER A 47 4.61 -4.30 15.12
C SER A 47 4.71 -4.57 16.63
N SER A 48 4.68 -5.84 17.05
CA SER A 48 4.74 -6.22 18.47
C SER A 48 6.13 -6.09 19.12
N SER A 49 7.14 -5.67 18.35
CA SER A 49 8.51 -5.35 18.78
C SER A 49 8.63 -4.03 19.59
N GLY A 50 7.53 -3.38 19.95
CA GLY A 50 7.51 -2.34 21.01
C GLY A 50 7.19 -0.91 20.58
N ARG A 51 6.82 -0.66 19.31
CA ARG A 51 6.28 0.62 18.85
C ARG A 51 4.90 0.38 18.24
N SER A 52 3.85 0.72 18.97
CA SER A 52 2.46 0.63 18.49
C SER A 52 2.20 1.67 17.39
N VAL A 53 2.50 1.28 16.16
CA VAL A 53 1.89 1.90 14.98
C VAL A 53 0.50 1.29 14.85
N GLY A 54 -0.56 2.05 15.10
CA GLY A 54 -1.94 1.60 14.97
C GLY A 54 -2.39 1.42 13.52
N LEU A 55 -1.86 0.41 12.84
CA LEU A 55 -2.25 0.09 11.46
C LEU A 55 -3.76 -0.23 11.39
N GLY A 56 -4.48 0.45 10.50
CA GLY A 56 -5.87 0.20 10.16
C GLY A 56 -6.01 -0.16 8.69
N PHE A 57 -6.77 -1.19 8.36
CA PHE A 57 -7.08 -1.54 6.98
C PHE A 57 -8.53 -1.14 6.68
N LEU A 58 -8.75 -0.49 5.53
CA LEU A 58 -10.09 -0.20 5.02
C LEU A 58 -10.38 -1.09 3.80
N PRO A 59 -11.04 -2.24 3.97
CA PRO A 59 -11.36 -3.15 2.86
C PRO A 59 -12.15 -2.47 1.74
N SER A 60 -13.09 -1.59 2.10
CA SER A 60 -13.90 -0.84 1.13
C SER A 60 -13.07 0.07 0.22
N ALA A 61 -11.85 0.43 0.64
CA ALA A 61 -10.93 1.26 -0.11
C ALA A 61 -9.63 0.54 -0.49
N GLN A 62 -9.49 -0.75 -0.16
CA GLN A 62 -8.27 -1.54 -0.34
C GLN A 62 -7.01 -0.77 0.11
N ALA A 63 -7.12 -0.12 1.29
CA ALA A 63 -6.13 0.84 1.75
C ALA A 63 -5.57 0.51 3.14
N LEU A 64 -4.25 0.63 3.28
CA LEU A 64 -3.54 0.56 4.57
C LEU A 64 -3.34 1.97 5.15
N ILE A 65 -3.62 2.12 6.45
CA ILE A 65 -3.58 3.40 7.16
C ILE A 65 -2.72 3.26 8.40
N THR A 66 -1.74 4.13 8.61
CA THR A 66 -0.65 3.85 9.56
C THR A 66 -0.74 4.50 10.95
N SER A 67 -1.90 5.00 11.39
CA SER A 67 -2.08 5.61 12.74
C SER A 67 -1.19 6.84 12.97
N ASP A 68 -1.64 8.03 12.62
CA ASP A 68 -2.53 8.85 13.46
C ASP A 68 -3.85 9.20 12.73
N ALA A 69 -3.93 8.78 11.47
CA ALA A 69 -5.06 8.93 10.58
C ALA A 69 -6.32 8.20 11.09
N SER A 70 -6.17 7.17 11.93
CA SER A 70 -7.29 6.49 12.57
C SER A 70 -8.03 7.39 13.58
N ARG A 71 -7.36 8.39 14.17
CA ARG A 71 -7.99 9.39 15.07
C ARG A 71 -8.66 10.53 14.30
N ARG A 72 -8.22 10.79 13.06
CA ARG A 72 -8.79 11.81 12.17
C ARG A 72 -9.51 11.11 11.02
N GLN A 73 -10.82 10.93 11.15
CA GLN A 73 -11.67 10.35 10.10
C GLN A 73 -11.23 10.85 8.71
N LEU A 74 -10.69 9.94 7.89
CA LEU A 74 -10.22 10.28 6.54
C LEU A 74 -11.34 10.99 5.78
N SER A 75 -10.97 12.07 5.08
CA SER A 75 -11.92 12.78 4.24
C SER A 75 -12.55 11.80 3.22
N ALA A 76 -13.79 12.08 2.80
CA ALA A 76 -14.44 11.25 1.79
C ALA A 76 -13.65 11.25 0.47
N GLU A 77 -13.01 12.38 0.16
CA GLU A 77 -12.15 12.55 -1.01
C GLU A 77 -10.92 11.64 -0.94
N THR A 78 -10.16 11.67 0.16
CA THR A 78 -8.99 10.80 0.37
C THR A 78 -9.37 9.33 0.26
N ARG A 79 -10.48 8.91 0.88
CA ARG A 79 -10.96 7.52 0.79
C ARG A 79 -11.31 7.12 -0.64
N THR A 80 -11.99 8.01 -1.38
CA THR A 80 -12.36 7.76 -2.78
C THR A 80 -11.12 7.68 -3.66
N PHE A 81 -10.13 8.56 -3.43
CA PHE A 81 -8.87 8.56 -4.15
C PHE A 81 -8.11 7.24 -3.94
N LEU A 82 -7.88 6.83 -2.69
CA LEU A 82 -7.17 5.59 -2.36
C LEU A 82 -7.87 4.36 -2.97
N ALA A 83 -9.20 4.29 -2.84
CA ALA A 83 -9.98 3.22 -3.45
C ALA A 83 -9.84 3.19 -4.98
N THR A 84 -9.89 4.36 -5.63
CA THR A 84 -9.76 4.47 -7.09
C THR A 84 -8.33 4.11 -7.54
N LEU A 85 -7.33 4.50 -6.74
CA LEU A 85 -5.92 4.23 -7.00
C LEU A 85 -5.60 2.72 -6.88
N ALA A 86 -6.01 2.06 -5.80
CA ALA A 86 -5.84 0.62 -5.63
C ALA A 86 -6.53 -0.18 -6.74
N ASN A 87 -7.78 0.16 -7.06
CA ASN A 87 -8.51 -0.50 -8.15
C ASN A 87 -7.85 -0.27 -9.52
N ALA A 88 -7.35 0.93 -9.81
CA ALA A 88 -6.65 1.19 -11.06
C ALA A 88 -5.33 0.40 -11.16
N ALA A 89 -4.60 0.26 -10.06
CA ALA A 89 -3.41 -0.57 -10.00
C ALA A 89 -3.74 -2.05 -10.24
N HIS A 90 -4.81 -2.55 -9.61
CA HIS A 90 -5.32 -3.91 -9.84
C HIS A 90 -5.76 -4.15 -11.30
N ASP A 91 -6.53 -3.22 -11.89
CA ASP A 91 -6.99 -3.29 -13.28
C ASP A 91 -5.78 -3.34 -14.24
N ALA A 92 -4.75 -2.53 -13.97
CA ALA A 92 -3.53 -2.50 -14.76
C ALA A 92 -2.71 -3.79 -14.57
N GLY A 93 -2.58 -4.27 -13.32
CA GLY A 93 -1.87 -5.50 -12.98
C GLY A 93 -2.46 -6.70 -13.73
N THR A 94 -3.78 -6.82 -13.67
CA THR A 94 -4.55 -7.87 -14.35
C THR A 94 -4.37 -7.80 -15.87
N ALA A 95 -4.46 -6.60 -16.47
CA ALA A 95 -4.27 -6.43 -17.90
C ALA A 95 -2.85 -6.78 -18.38
N LEU A 96 -1.86 -6.66 -17.50
CA LEU A 96 -0.46 -6.99 -17.73
C LEU A 96 -0.06 -8.40 -17.27
N TYR A 97 -0.99 -9.18 -16.72
CA TYR A 97 -0.70 -10.49 -16.10
C TYR A 97 0.41 -10.42 -15.04
N CYS A 98 0.45 -9.31 -14.28
CA CYS A 98 1.37 -9.15 -13.16
C CYS A 98 0.59 -9.00 -11.86
N SER A 99 1.14 -9.58 -10.80
CA SER A 99 0.53 -9.52 -9.47
C SER A 99 0.62 -8.11 -8.88
N SER A 100 1.76 -7.44 -9.05
CA SER A 100 2.01 -6.08 -8.58
C SER A 100 2.59 -5.25 -9.72
N ILE A 101 1.98 -4.10 -10.00
CA ILE A 101 2.50 -3.12 -10.96
C ILE A 101 3.79 -2.52 -10.44
N LEU A 102 3.90 -2.29 -9.12
CA LEU A 102 5.16 -1.83 -8.54
C LEU A 102 6.23 -2.92 -8.60
N GLY A 103 5.90 -4.17 -8.29
CA GLY A 103 6.81 -5.32 -8.36
C GLY A 103 7.23 -5.68 -9.79
N GLY A 104 6.38 -5.36 -10.77
CA GLY A 104 6.60 -5.66 -12.18
C GLY A 104 6.31 -7.12 -12.57
N PRO A 105 6.56 -7.48 -13.84
CA PRO A 105 6.17 -8.79 -14.38
C PRO A 105 6.86 -10.00 -13.74
N GLY A 106 8.05 -9.80 -13.14
CA GLY A 106 8.79 -10.86 -12.45
C GLY A 106 8.34 -11.11 -11.01
N SER A 107 7.34 -10.37 -10.52
CA SER A 107 6.80 -10.54 -9.18
C SER A 107 5.95 -11.81 -9.13
N GLU A 108 6.51 -12.91 -8.61
CA GLU A 108 5.80 -14.16 -8.32
C GLU A 108 5.01 -14.10 -7.00
N SER A 109 4.42 -12.94 -6.71
CA SER A 109 3.38 -12.83 -5.70
C SER A 109 2.15 -13.54 -6.27
N ASP A 110 1.82 -14.71 -5.74
CA ASP A 110 0.73 -15.55 -6.25
C ASP A 110 -0.65 -14.93 -5.99
N GLN A 111 -0.76 -13.89 -5.14
CA GLN A 111 -2.06 -13.36 -4.71
C GLN A 111 -2.10 -11.87 -4.32
N PHE A 112 -1.00 -11.10 -4.42
CA PHE A 112 -0.98 -9.74 -3.87
C PHE A 112 -0.94 -8.66 -4.96
N SER A 113 -2.05 -7.93 -5.07
CA SER A 113 -2.15 -6.66 -5.80
C SER A 113 -1.50 -5.52 -5.03
N ASP A 114 -1.10 -4.46 -5.72
CA ASP A 114 -0.68 -3.22 -5.05
C ASP A 114 -1.80 -2.70 -4.15
N CYS A 115 -1.43 -2.32 -2.92
CA CYS A 115 -2.34 -1.73 -1.95
C CYS A 115 -2.20 -0.21 -1.98
N ALA A 116 -3.29 0.52 -1.87
CA ALA A 116 -3.21 1.93 -1.57
C ALA A 116 -2.74 2.13 -0.12
N ILE A 117 -1.96 3.17 0.13
CA ILE A 117 -1.45 3.48 1.46
C ILE A 117 -1.62 4.97 1.76
N TYR A 118 -1.99 5.29 3.00
CA TYR A 118 -2.06 6.65 3.52
C TYR A 118 -1.27 6.76 4.83
N LEU A 119 -0.24 7.60 4.80
CA LEU A 119 0.69 7.82 5.91
C LEU A 119 0.36 9.08 6.72
N GLY A 120 -0.48 9.96 6.16
CA GLY A 120 -0.78 11.25 6.77
C GLY A 120 0.32 12.29 6.57
N GLU A 121 0.36 13.29 7.43
CA GLU A 121 1.42 14.30 7.43
C GLU A 121 2.56 13.86 8.36
N PRO A 122 3.83 14.10 8.00
CA PRO A 122 4.94 13.89 8.92
C PRO A 122 4.71 14.73 10.18
N SER A 123 4.90 14.14 11.36
CA SER A 123 4.75 14.89 12.60
C SER A 123 5.73 16.06 12.63
N THR A 124 5.30 17.22 13.15
CA THR A 124 6.06 18.48 13.19
C THR A 124 7.42 18.42 13.90
N ASN A 125 7.77 17.29 14.51
CA ASN A 125 9.10 17.04 15.08
C ASN A 125 10.17 16.75 14.02
N ILE A 126 9.79 16.58 12.75
CA ILE A 126 10.75 16.65 11.65
C ILE A 126 10.81 18.11 11.22
N ASP A 127 11.93 18.79 11.53
CA ASP A 127 12.10 20.24 11.41
C ASP A 127 11.46 20.82 10.14
N ALA A 128 10.27 21.40 10.31
CA ALA A 128 9.35 21.85 9.27
C ALA A 128 9.88 23.02 8.40
N LYS A 129 11.16 23.39 8.52
CA LYS A 129 11.81 24.49 7.77
C LYS A 129 12.78 24.02 6.71
N THR A 130 13.18 22.76 6.71
CA THR A 130 13.92 22.16 5.61
C THR A 130 12.93 21.35 4.81
N SER A 131 12.80 21.65 3.51
CA SER A 131 12.19 20.74 2.55
C SER A 131 12.70 19.33 2.85
N LEU A 132 11.83 18.45 3.36
CA LEU A 132 12.19 17.07 3.63
C LEU A 132 12.76 16.52 2.32
N GLY A 133 14.06 16.22 2.31
CA GLY A 133 14.65 15.54 1.17
C GLY A 133 13.90 14.22 0.96
N LYS A 134 13.91 13.71 -0.27
CA LYS A 134 13.29 12.41 -0.59
C LYS A 134 13.72 11.32 0.40
N GLU A 135 15.00 11.34 0.81
CA GLU A 135 15.56 10.43 1.82
C GLU A 135 14.85 10.52 3.18
N SER A 136 14.50 11.72 3.65
CA SER A 136 13.83 11.90 4.93
C SER A 136 12.38 11.40 4.89
N ILE A 137 11.68 11.56 3.75
CA ILE A 137 10.35 11.00 3.54
C ILE A 137 10.39 9.47 3.53
N VAL A 138 11.38 8.90 2.84
CA VAL A 138 11.55 7.45 2.78
C VAL A 138 11.80 6.88 4.17
N GLN A 139 12.72 7.49 4.93
CA GLN A 139 13.01 7.08 6.31
C GLN A 139 11.76 7.18 7.20
N TRP A 140 11.05 8.30 7.13
CA TRP A 140 9.80 8.49 7.85
C TRP A 140 8.74 7.45 7.48
N ALA A 141 8.56 7.17 6.18
CA ALA A 141 7.61 6.18 5.72
C ALA A 141 7.94 4.80 6.28
N VAL A 142 9.20 4.37 6.19
CA VAL A 142 9.71 3.09 6.74
C VAL A 142 9.46 3.00 8.24
N GLU A 143 9.70 4.08 8.99
CA GLU A 143 9.42 4.14 10.43
C GLU A 143 7.92 4.06 10.73
N VAL A 144 7.11 4.80 9.98
CA VAL A 144 5.65 4.85 10.13
C VAL A 144 5.01 3.51 9.78
N VAL A 145 5.51 2.77 8.80
CA VAL A 145 5.00 1.41 8.51
C VAL A 145 5.60 0.34 9.42
N GLY A 146 6.48 0.70 10.37
CA GLY A 146 7.04 -0.20 11.37
C GLY A 146 8.16 -1.10 10.86
N LEU A 147 8.77 -0.81 9.70
CA LEU A 147 9.80 -1.65 9.08
C LEU A 147 11.21 -1.46 9.70
N GLY A 148 11.40 -0.51 10.60
CA GLY A 148 12.73 -0.09 11.08
C GLY A 148 13.32 -0.81 12.31
N THR A 149 12.86 -2.00 12.74
CA THR A 149 13.08 -2.43 14.15
C THR A 149 13.91 -3.68 14.46
N SER A 150 14.63 -4.36 13.56
CA SER A 150 15.54 -5.44 14.03
C SER A 150 16.77 -5.73 13.19
N SER A 151 16.74 -5.44 11.91
CA SER A 151 17.84 -5.60 10.96
C SER A 151 17.66 -4.47 9.95
N ALA A 152 18.61 -3.55 9.86
CA ALA A 152 18.43 -2.30 9.12
C ALA A 152 17.93 -2.61 7.68
N PRO A 153 16.64 -2.38 7.36
CA PRO A 153 16.14 -2.70 6.04
C PRO A 153 16.95 -1.90 5.03
N LYS A 154 17.38 -2.57 3.95
CA LYS A 154 18.11 -1.87 2.90
C LYS A 154 17.10 -1.10 2.07
N VAL A 155 17.09 0.21 2.25
CA VAL A 155 16.34 1.12 1.41
C VAL A 155 17.12 1.32 0.11
N VAL A 156 16.47 1.04 -1.02
CA VAL A 156 17.04 1.27 -2.35
C VAL A 156 16.13 2.25 -3.09
N SER A 157 16.67 3.41 -3.45
CA SER A 157 15.95 4.35 -4.33
C SER A 157 15.67 3.67 -5.66
N ALA A 158 14.42 3.70 -6.13
CA ALA A 158 14.03 2.95 -7.31
C ALA A 158 14.60 3.54 -8.61
N GLY A 159 15.06 4.80 -8.61
CA GLY A 159 15.66 5.44 -9.79
C GLY A 159 16.86 6.32 -9.47
N GLY A 160 17.89 6.25 -10.32
CA GLY A 160 18.82 7.37 -10.52
C GLY A 160 18.08 8.56 -11.15
N GLU A 161 18.70 9.74 -11.17
CA GLU A 161 18.17 11.09 -11.48
C GLU A 161 17.29 11.29 -12.75
N ALA A 162 16.86 10.26 -13.50
CA ALA A 162 16.33 10.38 -14.85
C ALA A 162 14.90 9.85 -15.13
N ALA A 163 14.12 9.38 -14.14
CA ALA A 163 12.70 9.07 -14.38
C ALA A 163 11.84 10.34 -14.20
N SER A 164 11.64 11.10 -15.28
CA SER A 164 10.96 12.40 -15.27
C SER A 164 9.42 12.34 -15.15
N GLY A 165 8.86 11.31 -14.51
CA GLY A 165 7.41 11.13 -14.44
C GLY A 165 6.93 10.22 -13.31
N PRO A 166 5.64 10.30 -12.95
CA PRO A 166 5.01 9.53 -11.87
C PRO A 166 4.59 8.12 -12.33
N SER A 167 5.30 7.53 -13.30
CA SER A 167 5.01 6.17 -13.76
C SER A 167 5.91 5.18 -13.03
N PRO A 168 5.37 4.10 -12.46
CA PRO A 168 6.16 3.03 -11.86
C PRO A 168 7.24 2.55 -12.84
N ILE A 169 8.48 2.40 -12.35
CA ILE A 169 9.61 2.02 -13.22
C ILE A 169 9.35 0.69 -13.91
N SER A 170 8.65 -0.22 -13.24
CA SER A 170 8.24 -1.53 -13.75
C SER A 170 7.33 -1.46 -14.99
N LEU A 171 6.57 -0.37 -15.19
CA LEU A 171 5.79 -0.21 -16.42
C LEU A 171 6.70 0.02 -17.62
N GLN A 172 7.86 0.66 -17.44
CA GLN A 172 8.79 0.95 -18.53
C GLN A 172 9.36 -0.34 -19.14
N THR A 173 9.44 -1.41 -18.35
CA THR A 173 9.97 -2.71 -18.78
C THR A 173 8.94 -3.61 -19.45
N VAL A 174 7.66 -3.21 -19.51
CA VAL A 174 6.59 -4.00 -20.11
C VAL A 174 6.70 -3.99 -21.64
N PRO A 175 6.64 -5.16 -22.31
CA PRO A 175 6.59 -5.25 -23.79
C PRO A 175 5.48 -4.40 -24.41
N ALA A 176 5.78 -3.70 -25.50
CA ALA A 176 4.86 -2.76 -26.15
C ALA A 176 3.48 -3.35 -26.48
N LEU A 177 3.43 -4.61 -26.96
CA LEU A 177 2.19 -5.30 -27.29
C LEU A 177 1.29 -5.55 -26.07
N GLN A 178 1.89 -5.84 -24.90
CA GLN A 178 1.14 -6.01 -23.66
C GLN A 178 0.67 -4.66 -23.14
N ARG A 179 1.51 -3.63 -23.25
CA ARG A 179 1.17 -2.26 -22.89
C ARG A 179 -0.01 -1.73 -23.71
N GLU A 180 -0.06 -1.98 -25.02
CA GLU A 180 -1.18 -1.57 -25.89
C GLU A 180 -2.51 -2.19 -25.43
N LYS A 181 -2.52 -3.48 -25.07
CA LYS A 181 -3.71 -4.15 -24.54
C LYS A 181 -4.16 -3.61 -23.18
N ALA A 182 -3.20 -3.14 -22.38
CA ALA A 182 -3.42 -2.60 -21.05
C ALA A 182 -3.52 -1.06 -21.02
N GLU A 183 -3.49 -0.39 -22.19
CA GLU A 183 -3.32 1.07 -22.30
C GLU A 183 -4.36 1.83 -21.48
N ALA A 184 -5.64 1.46 -21.59
CA ALA A 184 -6.71 2.13 -20.85
C ALA A 184 -6.54 2.04 -19.32
N SER A 185 -6.16 0.87 -18.79
CA SER A 185 -5.93 0.67 -17.36
C SER A 185 -4.66 1.40 -16.89
N ILE A 186 -3.58 1.34 -17.68
CA ILE A 186 -2.32 2.02 -17.40
C ILE A 186 -2.52 3.54 -17.40
N SER A 187 -3.16 4.12 -18.42
CA SER A 187 -3.41 5.55 -18.48
C SER A 187 -4.30 6.04 -17.34
N LYS A 188 -5.27 5.23 -16.91
CA LYS A 188 -6.09 5.53 -15.72
C LYS A 188 -5.21 5.61 -14.46
N LEU A 189 -4.32 4.64 -14.27
CA LEU A 189 -3.38 4.60 -13.15
C LEU A 189 -2.40 5.78 -13.18
N GLU A 190 -1.76 6.05 -14.32
CA GLU A 190 -0.81 7.15 -14.48
C GLU A 190 -1.46 8.52 -14.21
N ARG A 191 -2.70 8.71 -14.65
CA ARG A 191 -3.49 9.93 -14.35
C ARG A 191 -3.80 10.10 -12.86
N LEU A 192 -3.92 9.01 -12.11
CA LEU A 192 -4.14 9.07 -10.66
C LEU A 192 -2.83 9.36 -9.94
N LEU A 193 -1.73 8.71 -10.34
CA LEU A 193 -0.39 8.95 -9.79
C LEU A 193 0.11 10.36 -10.09
N SER A 194 -0.26 10.95 -11.24
CA SER A 194 0.07 12.33 -11.58
C SER A 194 -0.64 13.39 -10.74
N GLN A 195 -1.61 13.00 -9.90
CA GLN A 195 -2.24 13.89 -8.92
C GLN A 195 -1.45 13.99 -7.62
N LEU A 196 -0.41 13.15 -7.45
CA LEU A 196 0.48 13.20 -6.31
C LEU A 196 1.63 14.18 -6.59
N GLU A 197 1.93 15.04 -5.62
CA GLU A 197 3.07 15.94 -5.63
C GLU A 197 4.26 15.29 -4.91
N ASP A 198 5.48 15.81 -5.08
CA ASP A 198 6.68 15.39 -4.34
C ASP A 198 6.92 13.86 -4.33
N VAL A 199 6.71 13.20 -5.48
CA VAL A 199 6.74 11.73 -5.57
C VAL A 199 8.10 11.14 -5.18
N ALA A 200 8.05 10.14 -4.31
CA ALA A 200 9.16 9.30 -3.87
C ALA A 200 8.86 7.83 -4.19
N GLU A 201 9.78 7.18 -4.89
CA GLU A 201 9.71 5.76 -5.25
C GLU A 201 10.93 5.04 -4.66
N PHE A 202 10.70 4.02 -3.85
CA PHE A 202 11.77 3.31 -3.14
C PHE A 202 11.37 1.88 -2.78
N ARG A 203 12.37 1.03 -2.61
CA ARG A 203 12.21 -0.36 -2.21
C ARG A 203 12.78 -0.58 -0.83
N VAL A 204 12.10 -1.41 -0.06
CA VAL A 204 12.55 -1.93 1.22
C VAL A 204 12.79 -3.41 1.04
N HIS A 205 14.06 -3.81 1.10
CA HIS A 205 14.45 -5.21 1.07
C HIS A 205 14.42 -5.79 2.49
N GLY A 206 13.97 -7.04 2.58
CA GLY A 206 14.19 -7.86 3.76
C GLY A 206 15.69 -8.08 4.04
N ALA A 207 15.99 -8.54 5.25
CA ALA A 207 17.37 -8.86 5.66
C ALA A 207 17.89 -10.14 5.02
N ASP A 208 17.00 -11.09 4.72
CA ASP A 208 17.36 -12.41 4.19
C ASP A 208 16.90 -12.62 2.74
N THR A 209 17.59 -13.50 2.01
CA THR A 209 17.22 -13.93 0.66
C THR A 209 15.85 -14.62 0.65
N GLY A 210 14.96 -14.19 -0.24
CA GLY A 210 13.58 -14.69 -0.31
C GLY A 210 12.58 -13.98 0.59
N GLU A 211 12.99 -12.98 1.38
CA GLU A 211 12.05 -12.13 2.10
C GLU A 211 11.26 -11.21 1.16
N PRO A 212 10.02 -10.81 1.53
CA PRO A 212 9.21 -9.93 0.71
C PRO A 212 9.90 -8.57 0.52
N ASN A 213 10.01 -8.16 -0.73
CA ASN A 213 10.47 -6.84 -1.13
C ASN A 213 9.25 -5.93 -1.26
N LEU A 214 9.21 -4.90 -0.42
CA LEU A 214 8.15 -3.90 -0.47
C LEU A 214 8.60 -2.77 -1.38
N HIS A 215 7.82 -2.50 -2.43
CA HIS A 215 8.02 -1.38 -3.32
C HIS A 215 6.99 -0.30 -2.98
N PHE A 216 7.46 0.89 -2.67
CA PHE A 216 6.63 2.05 -2.36
C PHE A 216 6.71 3.08 -3.48
N MET A 217 5.56 3.64 -3.79
CA MET A 217 5.43 4.85 -4.59
C MET A 217 4.49 5.80 -3.86
N LEU A 218 5.06 6.82 -3.22
CA LEU A 218 4.36 7.76 -2.37
C LEU A 218 4.45 9.16 -2.94
N GLY A 219 3.44 9.98 -2.71
CA GLY A 219 3.50 11.41 -2.94
C GLY A 219 2.50 12.15 -2.06
N LYS A 220 2.62 13.46 -2.04
CA LYS A 220 1.72 14.34 -1.30
C LYS A 220 0.42 14.50 -2.06
N GLY A 221 -0.69 14.19 -1.41
CA GLY A 221 -2.03 14.39 -1.94
C GLY A 221 -2.94 15.11 -0.94
N VAL A 222 -4.25 14.97 -1.14
CA VAL A 222 -5.24 15.61 -0.28
C VAL A 222 -5.18 15.03 1.14
N GLY A 223 -4.66 15.85 2.06
CA GLY A 223 -4.60 15.55 3.49
C GLY A 223 -3.32 14.84 3.95
N GLY A 224 -2.32 14.60 3.09
CA GLY A 224 -1.03 14.06 3.49
C GLY A 224 -0.40 13.15 2.45
N TRP A 225 0.62 12.41 2.87
CA TRP A 225 1.33 11.44 2.05
C TRP A 225 0.51 10.18 1.83
N GLN A 226 0.43 9.78 0.58
CA GLN A 226 -0.35 8.64 0.12
C GLN A 226 0.22 8.06 -1.18
N GLY A 227 -0.19 6.86 -1.54
CA GLY A 227 0.25 6.25 -2.78
C GLY A 227 -0.02 4.76 -2.83
N LEU A 228 0.91 4.03 -3.42
CA LEU A 228 0.85 2.58 -3.57
C LEU A 228 2.01 1.90 -2.83
N VAL A 229 1.72 0.71 -2.31
CA VAL A 229 2.72 -0.25 -1.84
C VAL A 229 2.44 -1.60 -2.48
N GLY A 230 3.46 -2.18 -3.10
CA GLY A 230 3.42 -3.51 -3.71
C GLY A 230 4.37 -4.43 -2.97
N ALA A 231 3.95 -5.66 -2.72
CA ALA A 231 4.83 -6.71 -2.20
C ALA A 231 5.26 -7.61 -3.36
N SER A 232 6.56 -7.90 -3.45
CA SER A 232 7.12 -8.82 -4.43
C SER A 232 8.08 -9.78 -3.77
N VAL A 233 7.98 -11.06 -4.08
CA VAL A 233 8.98 -12.06 -3.74
C VAL A 233 9.79 -12.31 -5.00
N TRP A 234 11.10 -12.24 -4.87
CA TRP A 234 12.02 -12.57 -5.94
C TRP A 234 12.70 -13.85 -5.50
N SER A 235 12.59 -14.91 -6.30
CA SER A 235 13.53 -16.02 -6.20
C SER A 235 14.85 -15.50 -6.72
N ASP A 236 15.86 -15.39 -5.85
CA ASP A 236 17.23 -15.26 -6.33
C ASP A 236 17.53 -16.54 -7.14
N ASP A 237 17.83 -16.37 -8.43
CA ASP A 237 18.33 -17.46 -9.30
C ASP A 237 19.63 -18.08 -8.76
#